data_AF-A0ABC9VL48-F1
#
_entry.id   AF-A0ABC9VL48-F1
#
_cell.length_a   1.000
_cell.length_b   1.000
_cell.length_c   1.000
_cell.angle_alpha   90.00
_cell.angle_beta   90.00
_cell.angle_gamma   90.00
#
_symmetry.space_group_name_H-M   'P 1'
#
loop_
_entity.id
_entity.type
_entity.pdbx_description
1 polymer ?
#
loop_
_entity_poly.entity_id
_entity_poly.type
_entity_poly.pdbx_seq_one_letter_code
_entity_poly.pdbx_strand_id
1 'polypeptide(L)'
;MEEFFDWCRKHKAMTLPNSKLGKAFAYSLNHEETFKHVLLDGRLVLSNNLAEQAIKALVIGRKNWLFSQSFNGAKSSAIILSLIETAKRNDLDPEKYLKYLLYKLPNESTLTDKASAGKLQINFEYN
;
A
#
# COMPACT_ATOMS: atom_id res chain seq x y z
N MET A 1 -23.10 7.23 13.15
CA MET A 1 -22.42 5.91 13.00
C MET A 1 -23.05 4.87 13.92
N GLU A 2 -23.43 5.24 15.16
CA GLU A 2 -24.26 4.42 16.06
C GLU A 2 -25.51 3.82 15.36
N GLU A 3 -26.34 4.67 14.75
CA GLU A 3 -27.58 4.24 14.07
C GLU A 3 -27.34 3.18 12.98
N PHE A 4 -26.21 3.24 12.27
CA PHE A 4 -25.84 2.26 11.26
C PHE A 4 -25.52 0.89 11.89
N PHE A 5 -24.79 0.87 13.00
CA PHE A 5 -24.44 -0.37 13.67
C PHE A 5 -25.64 -1.00 14.39
N ASP A 6 -26.55 -0.18 14.92
CA ASP A 6 -27.82 -0.67 15.46
C ASP A 6 -28.71 -1.25 14.36
N TRP A 7 -28.76 -0.60 13.20
CA TRP A 7 -29.40 -1.15 12.01
C TRP A 7 -28.77 -2.49 11.59
N CYS A 8 -27.44 -2.60 11.57
CA CYS A 8 -26.73 -3.85 11.28
C CYS A 8 -27.06 -4.97 12.29
N ARG A 9 -27.09 -4.66 13.60
CA ARG A 9 -27.44 -5.62 14.67
C ARG A 9 -28.85 -6.17 14.46
N LYS A 10 -29.82 -5.28 14.19
CA LYS A 10 -31.22 -5.66 13.95
C LYS A 10 -31.37 -6.58 12.74
N HIS A 11 -30.71 -6.25 11.63
CA HIS A 11 -30.88 -7.00 10.38
C HIS A 11 -30.05 -8.29 10.32
N LYS A 12 -28.94 -8.38 11.06
CA LYS A 12 -28.16 -9.62 11.17
C LYS A 12 -28.98 -10.79 11.72
N ALA A 13 -29.85 -10.54 12.70
CA ALA A 13 -30.73 -11.56 13.27
C ALA A 13 -31.79 -12.07 12.27
N MET A 14 -32.14 -11.25 11.27
CA MET A 14 -33.16 -11.56 10.26
C MET A 14 -32.55 -12.12 8.96
N THR A 15 -31.22 -12.25 8.88
CA THR A 15 -30.50 -12.64 7.66
C THR A 15 -29.79 -13.96 7.85
N LEU A 16 -29.79 -14.83 6.84
CA LEU A 16 -29.01 -16.07 6.87
C LEU A 16 -27.52 -15.78 7.10
N PRO A 17 -26.86 -16.36 8.12
CA PRO A 17 -25.47 -16.04 8.45
C PRO A 17 -24.48 -16.25 7.29
N ASN A 18 -24.68 -17.30 6.50
CA ASN A 18 -23.80 -17.66 5.39
C ASN A 18 -24.11 -16.93 4.07
N SER A 19 -25.17 -16.14 4.03
CA SER A 19 -25.49 -15.32 2.85
C SER A 19 -24.46 -14.19 2.67
N LYS A 20 -24.34 -13.63 1.46
CA LYS A 20 -23.46 -12.47 1.20
C LYS A 20 -23.78 -11.31 2.14
N LEU A 21 -25.07 -11.06 2.38
CA LEU A 21 -25.54 -9.99 3.25
C LEU A 21 -25.26 -10.30 4.74
N GLY A 22 -25.47 -11.55 5.18
CA GLY A 22 -25.14 -11.99 6.53
C GLY A 22 -23.64 -11.86 6.85
N LYS A 23 -22.79 -12.20 5.88
CA LYS A 23 -21.33 -11.99 5.97
C LYS A 23 -20.97 -10.52 6.04
N ALA A 24 -21.62 -9.65 5.26
CA ALA A 24 -21.39 -8.21 5.30
C ALA A 24 -21.78 -7.59 6.66
N PHE A 25 -22.90 -8.01 7.24
CA PHE A 25 -23.29 -7.60 8.59
C PHE A 25 -22.31 -8.08 9.66
N ALA A 26 -21.90 -9.34 9.58
CA ALA A 26 -20.90 -9.89 10.50
C ALA A 26 -19.57 -9.13 10.41
N TYR A 27 -19.09 -8.86 9.20
CA TYR A 27 -17.88 -8.07 8.97
C TYR A 27 -18.00 -6.66 9.55
N SER A 28 -19.11 -5.96 9.27
CA SER A 28 -19.32 -4.60 9.77
C SER A 28 -19.29 -4.53 11.29
N LEU A 29 -20.00 -5.44 11.97
CA LEU A 29 -20.06 -5.47 13.44
C LEU A 29 -18.72 -5.88 14.07
N ASN A 30 -17.97 -6.79 13.46
CA ASN A 30 -16.65 -7.20 13.95
C ASN A 30 -15.62 -6.05 13.90
N HIS A 31 -15.85 -5.04 13.05
CA HIS A 31 -14.96 -3.91 12.83
C HIS A 31 -15.59 -2.57 13.27
N GLU A 32 -16.62 -2.59 14.12
CA GLU A 32 -17.31 -1.38 14.59
C GLU A 32 -16.35 -0.34 15.16
N GLU A 33 -15.47 -0.74 16.08
CA GLU A 33 -14.45 0.14 16.67
C GLU A 33 -13.52 0.72 15.60
N THR A 34 -13.08 -0.10 14.65
CA THR A 34 -12.23 0.35 13.54
C THR A 34 -12.92 1.41 12.68
N PHE A 35 -14.20 1.23 12.37
CA PHE A 35 -14.96 2.22 11.63
C PHE A 35 -15.16 3.52 12.42
N LYS A 36 -15.36 3.43 13.74
CA LYS A 36 -15.50 4.61 14.61
C LYS A 36 -14.21 5.44 14.71
N HIS A 37 -13.03 4.84 14.55
CA HIS A 37 -11.76 5.58 14.57
C HIS A 37 -11.68 6.70 13.52
N VAL A 38 -12.38 6.58 12.39
CA VAL A 38 -12.42 7.64 11.36
C VAL A 38 -13.02 8.94 11.89
N LEU A 39 -13.84 8.86 12.95
CA LEU A 39 -14.46 10.01 13.60
C LEU A 39 -13.50 10.70 14.59
N LEU A 40 -12.42 10.02 14.99
CA LEU A 40 -11.42 10.56 15.93
C LEU A 40 -10.38 11.44 15.22
N ASP A 41 -10.09 11.17 13.95
CA ASP A 41 -9.14 11.95 13.14
C ASP A 41 -9.67 12.15 11.71
N GLY A 42 -9.93 13.41 11.35
CA GLY A 42 -10.42 13.79 10.02
C GLY A 42 -9.41 13.57 8.88
N ARG A 43 -8.16 13.21 9.18
CA ARG A 43 -7.17 12.77 8.18
C ARG A 43 -7.40 11.33 7.72
N LEU A 44 -8.15 10.54 8.49
CA LEU A 44 -8.46 9.16 8.14
C LEU A 44 -9.59 9.13 7.11
N VAL A 45 -9.45 8.24 6.12
CA VAL A 45 -10.44 8.07 5.05
C VAL A 45 -11.20 6.77 5.30
N LEU A 46 -12.53 6.85 5.36
CA LEU A 46 -13.39 5.68 5.59
C LEU A 46 -13.29 4.65 4.46
N SER A 47 -13.07 5.10 3.23
CA SER A 47 -12.98 4.24 2.06
C SER A 47 -11.54 3.76 1.82
N ASN A 48 -11.40 2.49 1.44
CA ASN A 48 -10.13 1.92 1.00
C ASN A 48 -9.72 2.32 -0.44
N ASN A 49 -10.51 3.16 -1.12
CA ASN A 49 -10.31 3.49 -2.54
C ASN A 49 -8.90 4.03 -2.83
N LEU A 50 -8.34 4.87 -1.94
CA LEU A 50 -6.99 5.42 -2.14
C LEU A 50 -5.93 4.31 -2.13
N ALA A 51 -6.02 3.37 -1.20
CA ALA A 51 -5.09 2.25 -1.12
C ALA A 51 -5.28 1.26 -2.29
N GLU A 52 -6.53 1.02 -2.71
CA GLU A 52 -6.82 0.22 -3.91
C GLU A 52 -6.24 0.85 -5.18
N GLN A 53 -6.38 2.17 -5.33
CA GLN A 53 -5.77 2.89 -6.45
C GLN A 53 -4.23 2.82 -6.39
N ALA A 54 -3.63 2.95 -5.22
CA ALA A 54 -2.18 2.83 -5.04
C ALA A 54 -1.66 1.44 -5.46
N ILE A 55 -2.39 0.36 -5.12
CA ILE A 55 -1.94 -1.00 -5.44
C ILE A 55 -2.26 -1.42 -6.89
N LYS A 56 -3.21 -0.77 -7.57
CA LYS A 56 -3.57 -1.09 -8.97
C LYS A 56 -2.38 -1.04 -9.91
N ALA A 57 -1.47 -0.07 -9.76
CA ALA A 57 -0.28 0.04 -10.60
C ALA A 57 0.59 -1.23 -10.52
N LEU A 58 0.77 -1.77 -9.31
CA LEU A 58 1.49 -3.03 -9.09
C LEU A 58 0.72 -4.24 -9.64
N VAL A 59 -0.60 -4.29 -9.44
CA VAL A 59 -1.45 -5.38 -9.93
C VAL A 59 -1.51 -5.44 -11.46
N ILE A 60 -1.50 -4.30 -12.14
CA ILE A 60 -1.45 -4.22 -13.60
C ILE A 60 -0.02 -4.50 -14.09
N GLY A 61 0.98 -3.90 -13.44
CA GLY A 61 2.40 -4.06 -13.78
C GLY A 61 2.85 -5.53 -13.75
N ARG A 62 2.52 -6.28 -12.69
CA ARG A 62 2.91 -7.70 -12.58
C ARG A 62 2.44 -8.56 -13.75
N LYS A 63 1.31 -8.22 -14.38
CA LYS A 63 0.77 -8.96 -15.54
C LYS A 63 1.56 -8.69 -16.82
N ASN A 64 2.24 -7.54 -16.90
CA ASN A 64 2.92 -7.06 -18.10
C ASN A 64 4.46 -7.08 -17.99
N TRP A 65 5.02 -7.30 -16.79
CA TRP A 65 6.46 -7.33 -16.58
C TRP A 65 7.04 -8.73 -16.80
N LEU A 66 8.04 -8.85 -17.68
CA LEU A 66 8.65 -10.12 -18.10
C LEU A 66 9.25 -10.96 -16.95
N PHE A 67 9.55 -10.36 -15.79
CA PHE A 67 10.28 -11.03 -14.69
C PHE A 67 9.59 -10.93 -13.32
N SER A 68 8.30 -10.59 -13.28
CA SER A 68 7.53 -10.42 -12.02
C SER A 68 7.27 -11.73 -11.25
N GLN A 69 7.56 -12.89 -11.85
CA GLN A 69 7.34 -14.22 -11.26
C GLN A 69 8.42 -14.65 -10.25
N SER A 70 9.58 -14.00 -10.25
CA SER A 70 10.70 -14.35 -9.37
C SER A 70 10.77 -13.40 -8.16
N PHE A 71 11.26 -13.89 -7.01
CA PHE A 71 11.44 -13.05 -5.82
C PHE A 71 12.35 -11.84 -6.10
N ASN A 72 13.46 -12.06 -6.82
CA ASN A 72 14.37 -11.00 -7.23
C ASN A 72 13.68 -9.97 -8.14
N GLY A 73 12.86 -10.43 -9.09
CA GLY A 73 12.10 -9.54 -9.97
C GLY A 73 11.02 -8.74 -9.23
N ALA A 74 10.33 -9.36 -8.26
CA ALA A 74 9.39 -8.67 -7.38
C ALA A 74 10.09 -7.60 -6.54
N LYS A 75 11.26 -7.92 -5.97
CA LYS A 75 12.09 -6.97 -5.20
C LYS A 75 12.52 -5.77 -6.05
N SER A 76 13.08 -6.01 -7.23
CA SER A 76 13.48 -4.94 -8.16
C SER A 76 12.29 -4.06 -8.57
N SER A 77 11.15 -4.68 -8.84
CA SER A 77 9.93 -3.96 -9.22
C SER A 77 9.40 -3.09 -8.08
N ALA A 78 9.44 -3.59 -6.84
CA ALA A 78 9.05 -2.83 -5.66
C ALA A 78 9.95 -1.60 -5.44
N ILE A 79 11.27 -1.73 -5.67
CA ILE A 79 12.21 -0.61 -5.60
C ILE A 79 11.86 0.46 -6.64
N ILE A 80 11.68 0.07 -7.90
CA ILE A 80 11.36 1.01 -8.99
C ILE A 80 10.04 1.74 -8.73
N LEU A 81 8.98 1.01 -8.35
CA LEU A 81 7.69 1.63 -8.01
C LEU A 81 7.81 2.59 -6.83
N SER A 82 8.57 2.22 -5.79
CA SER A 82 8.79 3.10 -4.63
C SER A 82 9.44 4.42 -5.02
N LEU A 83 10.43 4.39 -5.93
CA LEU A 83 11.07 5.60 -6.47
C LEU A 83 10.08 6.46 -7.28
N ILE A 84 9.27 5.83 -8.13
CA ILE A 84 8.24 6.52 -8.93
C ILE A 84 7.18 7.17 -8.03
N GLU A 85 6.67 6.45 -7.05
CA GLU A 85 5.65 6.98 -6.12
C GLU A 85 6.23 8.07 -5.22
N THR A 86 7.52 7.98 -4.85
CA THR A 86 8.20 9.06 -4.14
C THR A 86 8.29 10.31 -5.01
N ALA A 87 8.65 10.19 -6.30
CA ALA A 87 8.69 11.33 -7.21
C ALA A 87 7.31 12.01 -7.32
N LYS A 88 6.26 11.22 -7.56
CA LYS A 88 4.88 11.72 -7.65
C LYS A 88 4.42 12.43 -6.38
N ARG A 89 4.72 11.87 -5.19
CA ARG A 89 4.35 12.47 -3.89
C ARG A 89 5.06 13.80 -3.62
N ASN A 90 6.16 14.08 -4.31
CA ASN A 90 6.89 15.34 -4.22
C ASN A 90 6.66 16.23 -5.46
N ASP A 91 5.62 15.96 -6.24
CA ASP A 91 5.26 16.71 -7.45
C ASP A 91 6.38 16.78 -8.50
N LEU A 92 7.24 15.74 -8.56
CA LEU A 92 8.32 15.61 -9.53
C LEU A 92 7.90 14.74 -10.71
N ASP A 93 8.46 15.05 -11.88
CA ASP A 93 8.36 14.19 -13.06
C ASP A 93 9.12 12.86 -12.82
N PRO A 94 8.44 11.69 -12.81
CA PRO A 94 9.09 10.44 -12.45
C PRO A 94 10.19 10.00 -13.41
N GLU A 95 10.08 10.33 -14.70
CA GLU A 95 11.08 9.96 -15.70
C GLU A 95 12.37 10.77 -15.49
N LYS A 96 12.25 12.08 -15.33
CA LYS A 96 13.39 12.97 -15.03
C LYS A 96 14.03 12.61 -13.70
N TYR A 97 13.22 12.29 -12.69
CA TYR A 97 13.73 11.87 -11.39
C TYR A 97 14.54 10.58 -11.48
N LEU A 98 14.02 9.54 -12.16
CA LEU A 98 14.76 8.30 -12.36
C LEU A 98 16.05 8.50 -13.16
N LYS A 99 16.01 9.29 -14.24
CA LYS A 99 17.22 9.64 -15.02
C LYS A 99 18.26 10.35 -14.16
N TYR A 100 17.82 11.32 -13.35
CA TYR A 100 18.69 12.03 -12.42
C TYR A 100 19.37 11.06 -11.45
N LEU A 101 18.59 10.18 -10.80
CA LEU A 101 19.11 9.19 -9.86
C LEU A 101 20.12 8.24 -10.52
N LEU A 102 19.78 7.67 -11.68
CA LEU A 102 20.65 6.74 -12.40
C LEU A 102 21.93 7.39 -12.90
N TYR A 103 21.91 8.70 -13.19
CA TYR A 103 23.10 9.42 -13.64
C TYR A 103 23.96 9.95 -12.50
N LYS A 104 23.35 10.40 -11.39
CA LYS A 104 24.06 11.06 -10.29
C LYS A 104 24.49 10.11 -9.18
N LEU A 105 23.64 9.16 -8.76
CA LEU A 105 23.96 8.27 -7.64
C LEU A 105 25.26 7.46 -7.84
N PRO A 106 25.54 6.88 -9.03
CA PRO A 106 26.78 6.10 -9.21
C PRO A 106 28.04 6.96 -9.15
N ASN A 107 27.91 8.28 -9.32
CA ASN A 107 29.01 9.23 -9.34
C ASN A 107 29.15 9.99 -8.01
N GLU A 108 28.33 9.67 -7.01
CA GLU A 108 28.33 10.34 -5.72
C GLU A 108 29.35 9.68 -4.78
N SER A 109 30.42 10.41 -4.45
CA SER A 109 31.58 9.89 -3.70
C SER A 109 31.18 9.25 -2.37
N THR A 110 30.19 9.83 -1.69
CA THR A 110 29.65 9.35 -0.40
C THR A 110 29.03 7.94 -0.46
N LEU A 111 28.56 7.51 -1.63
CA LEU A 111 27.93 6.20 -1.86
C LEU A 111 28.91 5.17 -2.47
N THR A 112 29.95 5.63 -3.16
CA THR A 112 30.99 4.78 -3.77
C THR A 112 32.09 4.35 -2.80
N ASP A 113 32.23 5.02 -1.66
CA ASP A 113 33.16 4.60 -0.61
C ASP A 113 32.70 3.28 0.03
N LYS A 114 33.46 2.20 -0.22
CA LYS A 114 33.20 0.85 0.32
C LYS A 114 33.10 0.80 1.85
N ALA A 115 33.63 1.79 2.57
CA ALA A 115 33.50 1.92 4.02
C ALA A 115 32.07 2.30 4.48
N SER A 116 31.29 2.97 3.63
CA SER A 116 29.92 3.42 3.91
C SER A 116 28.87 2.38 3.51
N ALA A 117 29.18 1.54 2.52
CA ALA A 117 28.27 0.54 1.94
C ALA A 117 27.80 -0.54 2.92
N GLY A 118 28.55 -0.79 4.00
CA GLY A 118 28.15 -1.73 5.07
C GLY A 118 27.00 -1.23 5.96
N LYS A 119 26.62 0.05 5.90
CA LYS A 119 25.58 0.65 6.76
C LYS A 119 24.18 0.71 6.13
N LEU A 120 24.06 0.39 4.83
CA LEU A 120 22.80 0.48 4.08
C LEU A 120 22.19 -0.90 3.75
N GLN A 121 22.56 -1.94 4.49
CA GLN A 121 21.76 -3.17 4.52
C GLN A 121 20.42 -2.85 5.19
N ILE A 122 19.41 -2.55 4.36
CA ILE A 122 18.03 -2.58 4.80
C ILE A 122 17.70 -4.05 5.05
N ASN A 123 17.93 -4.48 6.29
CA ASN A 123 17.54 -5.79 6.79
C ASN A 123 16.01 -5.86 6.80
N PHE A 124 15.43 -6.39 5.73
CA PHE A 124 14.08 -6.94 5.78
C PHE A 124 14.17 -8.36 6.34
N GLU A 125 14.51 -8.46 7.63
CA GLU A 125 14.23 -9.68 8.38
C GLU A 125 12.73 -9.67 8.70
N TYR A 126 11.98 -10.53 8.02
CA TYR A 126 10.61 -10.87 8.40
C TYR A 126 10.70 -11.81 9.60
N ASN A 127 10.17 -11.37 10.75
CA ASN A 127 9.59 -12.29 11.74
C ASN A 127 8.23 -12.76 11.23
#